data_AF-A0A5N4B3V2-F1
#
_entry.id   AF-A0A5N4B3V2-F1
#
_cell.length_a   1.000
_cell.length_b   1.000
_cell.length_c   1.000
_cell.angle_alpha   90.00
_cell.angle_beta   90.00
_cell.angle_gamma   90.00
#
_symmetry.space_group_name_H-M   'P 1'
#
loop_
_entity.id
_entity.type
_entity.pdbx_description
1 polymer ?
#
loop_
_entity_poly.entity_id
_entity_poly.type
_entity_poly.pdbx_seq_one_letter_code
_entity_poly.pdbx_strand_id
1 'polypeptide(L)'
;MLNDMESDHIMSSTPPEIMDVAEQSSLDLLTRQSKDAYKSSYKRFIDWRRMRNTHSFSENVLLAYLADLSVKVKPSTLWSQYSMLKATLTET
;
A
#
# COMPACT_ATOMS: atom_id res chain seq x y z
N MET A 1 -42.15 22.72 12.81
CA MET A 1 -40.77 23.12 12.44
C MET A 1 -39.90 21.92 12.79
N LEU A 2 -39.65 21.03 11.82
CA LEU A 2 -38.35 20.81 11.14
C LEU A 2 -37.22 20.49 12.17
N ASN A 3 -36.53 19.35 12.21
CA ASN A 3 -36.38 18.15 11.38
C ASN A 3 -35.83 17.00 12.28
N ASP A 4 -36.32 15.78 12.07
CA ASP A 4 -35.61 14.52 11.77
C ASP A 4 -34.13 14.38 12.23
N MET A 5 -33.76 13.45 13.11
CA MET A 5 -33.66 11.98 12.96
C MET A 5 -32.31 11.52 12.36
N GLU A 6 -31.67 10.60 13.10
CA GLU A 6 -30.66 9.60 12.69
C GLU A 6 -29.25 10.02 12.24
N SER A 7 -28.24 9.40 12.85
CA SER A 7 -27.73 8.15 12.27
C SER A 7 -26.76 7.47 13.25
N ASP A 8 -27.31 6.53 14.03
CA ASP A 8 -26.57 5.33 14.40
C ASP A 8 -26.26 4.58 13.11
N HIS A 9 -24.97 4.40 12.77
CA HIS A 9 -24.41 3.23 12.09
C HIS A 9 -23.05 3.58 11.46
N ILE A 10 -21.97 3.25 12.17
CA ILE A 10 -20.78 2.73 11.48
C ILE A 10 -21.04 1.23 11.25
N MET A 11 -22.12 0.93 10.50
CA MET A 11 -22.35 -0.39 9.91
C MET A 11 -21.46 -0.47 8.68
N SER A 12 -20.82 -1.61 8.47
CA SER A 12 -20.13 -1.89 7.22
C SER A 12 -21.05 -1.59 6.03
N SER A 13 -20.83 -0.46 5.36
CA SER A 13 -21.61 -0.06 4.18
C SER A 13 -21.13 -0.81 2.92
N THR A 14 -20.35 -1.88 3.10
CA THR A 14 -19.84 -2.73 2.04
C THR A 14 -20.76 -3.94 1.93
N PRO A 15 -21.51 -4.08 0.83
CA PRO A 15 -22.31 -5.29 0.60
C PRO A 15 -21.44 -6.55 0.69
N PRO A 16 -21.97 -7.69 1.18
CA PRO A 16 -21.20 -8.93 1.36
C PRO A 16 -20.47 -9.37 0.09
N GLU A 17 -21.11 -9.22 -1.07
CA GLU A 17 -20.50 -9.50 -2.38
C GLU A 17 -19.24 -8.65 -2.65
N ILE A 18 -19.23 -7.38 -2.23
CA ILE A 18 -18.08 -6.50 -2.39
C ILE A 18 -16.99 -6.83 -1.37
N MET A 19 -17.36 -7.30 -0.17
CA MET A 19 -16.43 -7.75 0.85
C MET A 19 -15.71 -9.03 0.43
N ASP A 20 -16.45 -10.00 -0.10
CA ASP A 20 -15.89 -11.26 -0.63
C ASP A 20 -14.93 -10.99 -1.81
N VAL A 21 -15.30 -10.06 -2.70
CA VAL A 21 -14.42 -9.64 -3.80
C VAL A 21 -13.15 -8.93 -3.27
N ALA A 22 -13.27 -8.10 -2.23
CA ALA A 22 -12.10 -7.43 -1.63
C ALA A 22 -11.16 -8.42 -0.93
N GLU A 23 -11.71 -9.40 -0.21
CA GLU A 23 -10.94 -10.49 0.41
C GLU A 23 -10.25 -11.36 -0.63
N GLN A 24 -10.99 -11.80 -1.66
CA GLN A 24 -10.44 -12.60 -2.74
C GLN A 24 -9.38 -11.84 -3.55
N SER A 25 -9.60 -10.54 -3.80
CA SER A 25 -8.62 -9.68 -4.48
C SER A 25 -7.36 -9.49 -3.64
N SER A 26 -7.50 -9.38 -2.32
CA SER A 26 -6.35 -9.33 -1.41
C SER A 26 -5.56 -10.64 -1.46
N LEU A 27 -6.24 -11.80 -1.46
CA LEU A 27 -5.60 -13.11 -1.62
C LEU A 27 -4.91 -13.26 -2.99
N ASP A 28 -5.54 -12.76 -4.07
CA ASP A 28 -5.00 -12.80 -5.44
C ASP A 28 -3.78 -11.87 -5.61
N LEU A 29 -3.80 -10.67 -4.99
CA LEU A 29 -2.64 -9.78 -4.89
C LEU A 29 -1.48 -10.42 -4.13
N LEU A 30 -1.73 -11.45 -3.32
CA LEU A 30 -0.73 -12.24 -2.59
C LEU A 30 -0.34 -13.55 -3.30
N THR A 31 -0.97 -13.88 -4.43
CA THR A 31 -0.60 -15.07 -5.21
C THR A 31 0.83 -14.97 -5.74
N ARG A 32 1.44 -16.14 -5.99
CA ARG A 32 2.85 -16.27 -6.38
C ARG A 32 3.29 -15.38 -7.56
N GLN A 33 2.39 -14.99 -8.47
CA GLN A 33 2.73 -14.17 -9.64
C GLN A 33 3.09 -12.72 -9.28
N SER A 34 2.41 -12.12 -8.32
CA SER A 34 2.71 -10.76 -7.86
C SER A 34 3.88 -10.72 -6.89
N LYS A 35 4.19 -11.83 -6.18
CA LYS A 35 5.29 -11.89 -5.22
C LYS A 35 6.62 -11.42 -5.79
N ASP A 36 6.92 -11.72 -7.04
CA ASP A 36 8.19 -11.31 -7.65
C ASP A 36 8.26 -9.80 -7.91
N ALA A 37 7.14 -9.17 -8.27
CA ALA A 37 7.05 -7.72 -8.42
C ALA A 37 7.17 -7.02 -7.05
N TYR A 38 6.54 -7.56 -6.01
CA TYR A 38 6.59 -7.02 -4.65
C TYR A 38 8.00 -7.17 -4.06
N LYS A 39 8.62 -8.34 -4.19
CA LYS A 39 10.03 -8.58 -3.84
C LYS A 39 10.97 -7.65 -4.59
N SER A 40 10.72 -7.41 -5.88
CA SER A 40 11.52 -6.49 -6.69
C SER A 40 11.38 -5.05 -6.21
N SER A 41 10.16 -4.60 -5.88
CA SER A 41 9.90 -3.28 -5.28
C SER A 41 10.62 -3.13 -3.94
N TYR A 42 10.48 -4.13 -3.07
CA TYR A 42 11.16 -4.18 -1.77
C TYR A 42 12.69 -4.18 -1.92
N LYS A 43 13.24 -4.98 -2.83
CA LYS A 43 14.68 -5.02 -3.12
C LYS A 43 15.19 -3.65 -3.55
N ARG A 44 14.47 -2.95 -4.43
CA ARG A 44 14.85 -1.58 -4.86
C ARG A 44 14.88 -0.60 -3.69
N PHE A 45 13.92 -0.71 -2.78
CA PHE A 45 13.92 0.09 -1.55
C PHE A 45 15.11 -0.25 -0.65
N ILE A 46 15.39 -1.53 -0.41
CA ILE A 46 16.53 -1.98 0.41
C ILE A 46 17.86 -1.52 -0.20
N ASP A 47 18.03 -1.63 -1.51
CA ASP A 47 19.25 -1.20 -2.19
C ASP A 47 19.41 0.33 -2.13
N TRP A 48 18.33 1.11 -2.34
CA TRP A 48 18.35 2.57 -2.12
C TRP A 48 18.70 2.94 -0.67
N ARG A 49 18.11 2.24 0.29
CA ARG A 49 18.34 2.45 1.73
C ARG A 49 19.81 2.21 2.09
N ARG A 50 20.40 1.13 1.58
CA ARG A 50 21.83 0.82 1.71
C ARG A 50 22.72 1.91 1.12
N MET A 51 22.39 2.40 -0.07
CA MET A 51 23.12 3.51 -0.70
C MET A 51 23.07 4.80 0.12
N ARG A 52 21.98 5.04 0.87
CA ARG A 52 21.81 6.20 1.74
C ARG A 52 22.34 5.99 3.17
N ASN A 53 22.92 4.83 3.47
CA ASN A 53 23.38 4.44 4.82
C ASN A 53 22.32 4.62 5.92
N THR A 54 21.04 4.43 5.57
CA THR A 54 19.93 4.54 6.52
C THR A 54 19.57 3.14 7.01
N HIS A 55 19.37 2.96 8.32
CA HIS A 55 19.05 1.64 8.88
C HIS A 55 17.60 1.48 9.39
N SER A 56 16.81 2.54 9.28
CA SER A 56 15.43 2.56 9.75
C SER A 56 14.44 2.24 8.62
N PHE A 57 13.30 1.65 8.99
CA PHE A 57 12.10 1.50 8.16
C PHE A 57 11.01 2.52 8.52
N SER A 58 11.36 3.58 9.25
CA SER A 58 10.40 4.61 9.65
C SER A 58 9.70 5.25 8.45
N GLU A 59 8.51 5.78 8.71
CA GLU A 59 7.72 6.51 7.71
C GLU A 59 8.52 7.63 7.04
N ASN A 60 9.38 8.33 7.78
CA ASN A 60 10.25 9.37 7.23
C ASN A 60 11.22 8.83 6.16
N VAL A 61 11.77 7.62 6.35
CA VAL A 61 12.65 6.98 5.37
C VAL A 61 11.86 6.54 4.13
N LEU A 62 10.62 6.07 4.33
CA LEU A 62 9.71 5.72 3.23
C LEU A 62 9.33 6.96 2.41
N LEU A 63 8.98 8.07 3.07
CA LEU A 63 8.65 9.33 2.41
C LEU A 63 9.85 9.90 1.63
N ALA A 64 11.06 9.83 2.21
CA ALA A 64 12.27 10.25 1.52
C ALA A 64 12.55 9.40 0.27
N TYR A 65 12.33 8.08 0.34
CA TYR A 65 12.43 7.19 -0.82
C TYR A 65 11.41 7.54 -1.91
N LEU A 66 10.15 7.78 -1.53
CA LEU A 66 9.10 8.16 -2.48
C LEU A 66 9.38 9.51 -3.14
N ALA A 67 9.90 10.48 -2.41
CA ALA A 67 10.31 11.77 -2.96
C ALA A 67 11.47 11.63 -3.97
N ASP A 68 12.48 10.79 -3.68
CA ASP A 68 13.57 10.48 -4.62
C ASP A 68 13.07 9.76 -5.88
N LEU A 69 12.02 8.95 -5.73
CA LEU A 69 11.43 8.15 -6.81
C LEU A 69 10.47 8.98 -7.67
N SER A 70 9.72 9.92 -7.09
CA SER A 70 8.73 10.75 -7.80
C SER A 70 9.33 11.60 -8.91
N VAL A 71 10.62 11.94 -8.80
CA VAL A 71 11.36 12.67 -9.84
C VAL A 71 11.67 11.76 -11.05
N LYS A 72 11.66 10.43 -10.88
CA LYS A 72 12.11 9.46 -11.87
C LYS A 72 10.97 8.72 -12.56
N VAL A 73 9.79 8.66 -11.96
CA VAL A 73 8.66 7.86 -12.46
C VAL A 73 7.35 8.66 -12.45
N LYS A 74 6.38 8.21 -13.26
CA LYS A 74 5.04 8.80 -13.29
C LYS A 74 4.31 8.56 -11.95
N PRO A 75 3.40 9.46 -11.53
CA PRO A 75 2.65 9.33 -10.27
C PRO A 75 1.92 7.99 -10.12
N SER A 76 1.31 7.44 -11.17
CA SER A 76 0.65 6.13 -11.12
C SER A 76 1.62 5.00 -10.76
N THR A 77 2.79 4.99 -11.38
CA THR A 77 3.86 4.03 -11.09
C THR A 77 4.44 4.20 -9.69
N LEU A 78 4.54 5.45 -9.21
CA LEU A 78 4.97 5.75 -7.84
C LEU A 78 4.00 5.14 -6.82
N TRP A 79 2.70 5.38 -6.99
CA TRP A 79 1.68 4.84 -6.10
C TRP A 79 1.61 3.31 -6.15
N SER A 80 1.78 2.70 -7.33
CA SER A 80 1.90 1.23 -7.41
C SER A 80 3.09 0.70 -6.61
N GLN A 81 4.26 1.32 -6.72
CA GLN A 81 5.46 0.92 -5.96
C GLN A 81 5.29 1.13 -4.46
N TYR A 82 4.66 2.23 -4.05
CA TYR A 82 4.30 2.49 -2.65
C TYR A 82 3.36 1.42 -2.09
N SER A 83 2.27 1.11 -2.80
CA SER A 83 1.30 0.10 -2.37
C SER A 83 1.95 -1.28 -2.23
N MET A 84 2.79 -1.68 -3.20
CA MET A 84 3.55 -2.93 -3.12
C MET A 84 4.49 -2.95 -1.90
N LEU A 85 5.18 -1.83 -1.65
CA LEU A 85 6.11 -1.72 -0.53
C LEU A 85 5.39 -1.76 0.81
N LYS A 86 4.27 -1.04 0.95
CA LYS A 86 3.44 -1.04 2.16
C LYS A 86 2.94 -2.45 2.46
N ALA A 87 2.36 -3.12 1.45
CA ALA A 87 1.88 -4.49 1.60
C ALA A 87 2.98 -5.44 2.07
N THR A 88 4.18 -5.34 1.49
CA THR A 88 5.33 -6.19 1.88
C THR A 88 5.80 -5.90 3.32
N LEU A 89 5.74 -4.64 3.77
CA LEU A 89 6.18 -4.25 5.12
C LEU A 89 5.15 -4.57 6.20
N THR A 90 3.86 -4.52 5.90
CA THR A 90 2.79 -4.89 6.85
C THR A 90 2.65 -6.39 7.08
N GLU A 91 3.22 -7.22 6.20
CA GLU A 91 3.25 -8.68 6.32
C GLU A 91 4.42 -9.23 7.17
N THR A 92 5.26 -8.36 7.75
CA THR A 92 6.43 -8.75 8.59
C THR A 92 6.24 -8.30 10.03
#